data_AF-A0A8H6WZC4-F1
#
_entry.id   AF-A0A8H6WZC4-F1
#
_cell.length_a   1.000
_cell.length_b   1.000
_cell.length_c   1.000
_cell.angle_alpha   90.00
_cell.angle_beta   90.00
_cell.angle_gamma   90.00
#
_symmetry.space_group_name_H-M   'P 1'
#
loop_
_entity.id
_entity.type
_entity.pdbx_description
1 polymer ?
#
loop_
_entity_poly.entity_id
_entity_poly.type
_entity_poly.pdbx_seq_one_letter_code
_entity_poly.pdbx_strand_id
1 'polypeptide(L)'
;MPPLLLDAERARLVEVDRIIAELENRLLVLRSEKQSLQSSLEAYKYPILTLPNEIMNEIFIQTLPDPPMPPRLLGIDSPRILLEICSHRRRVALSTPMLWCRLGVTIPESRCKCWARRPSALISLLHESASRSGCLPLSLEWRAGPTIALDDLVSRYHSRWRVLNLDIAQDDIERFSESGHPMLTELYLMNWDKAPDSPLRLGHTPILRSAAFWSIPFDASTLSWMSLTRLNVRDASLIHIVPALEAACGLVHCRLSVRTGLPIDHPPITLPRLETLILEAEQSDDGPDEWPLNSFDPFILPTLRRIRVEVDAFLLPDPIQRLQMFVKRSECQLEILALELTEVDVSSVKNLARKVTRIDSDSPGVSLDLANFDWTLDSWWDAQ
;
A
#
# COMPACT_ATOMS: atom_id res chain seq x y z
N MET A 1 29.93 16.18 85.18
CA MET A 1 30.28 16.30 83.75
C MET A 1 31.41 17.32 83.65
N PRO A 2 32.53 17.00 83.01
CA PRO A 2 33.68 17.91 82.98
C PRO A 2 33.32 19.16 82.15
N PRO A 3 33.72 20.36 82.60
CA PRO A 3 33.40 21.64 81.91
C PRO A 3 33.84 21.67 80.44
N LEU A 4 34.86 20.87 80.07
CA LEU A 4 35.34 20.71 78.69
C LEU A 4 34.32 20.09 77.72
N LEU A 5 33.34 19.32 78.20
CA LEU A 5 32.32 18.69 77.35
C LEU A 5 31.25 19.71 76.91
N LEU A 6 30.89 20.63 77.82
CA LEU A 6 29.88 21.67 77.58
C LEU A 6 30.37 22.72 76.57
N ASP A 7 31.66 23.06 76.63
CA ASP A 7 32.27 24.01 75.70
C ASP A 7 32.41 23.41 74.29
N ALA A 8 32.68 22.10 74.18
CA ALA A 8 32.69 21.39 72.91
C ALA A 8 31.30 21.31 72.26
N GLU A 9 30.24 21.08 73.05
CA GLU A 9 28.86 21.07 72.57
C GLU A 9 28.40 22.47 72.12
N ARG A 10 28.80 23.53 72.85
CA ARG A 10 28.53 24.92 72.45
C ARG A 10 29.24 25.29 71.15
N ALA A 11 30.51 24.91 70.98
CA ALA A 11 31.24 25.14 69.74
C ALA A 11 30.58 24.41 68.55
N ARG A 12 30.10 23.19 68.77
CA ARG A 12 29.38 22.42 67.75
C ARG A 12 28.02 23.03 67.40
N LEU A 13 27.30 23.56 68.38
CA LEU A 13 26.03 24.26 68.14
C LEU A 13 26.26 25.51 67.27
N VAL A 14 27.26 26.32 67.60
CA VAL A 14 27.63 27.52 66.81
C VAL A 14 27.99 27.14 65.36
N GLU A 15 28.72 26.05 65.16
CA GLU A 15 29.04 25.58 63.80
C GLU A 15 27.80 25.08 63.05
N VAL A 16 26.89 24.37 63.73
CA VAL A 16 25.61 23.95 63.13
C VAL A 16 24.75 25.17 62.75
N ASP A 17 24.65 26.17 63.61
CA ASP A 17 23.91 27.41 63.33
C ASP A 17 24.53 28.18 62.15
N ARG A 18 25.88 28.20 62.06
CA ARG A 18 26.59 28.78 60.91
C ARG A 18 26.23 28.06 59.61
N ILE A 19 26.19 26.73 59.63
CA ILE A 19 25.82 25.91 58.47
C ILE A 19 24.35 26.14 58.09
N ILE A 20 23.44 26.23 59.07
CA ILE A 20 22.02 26.53 58.82
C ILE A 20 21.89 27.87 58.10
N ALA A 21 22.54 28.93 58.60
CA ALA A 21 22.49 30.25 57.98
C ALA A 21 23.07 30.26 56.55
N GLU A 22 24.14 29.50 56.30
CA GLU A 22 24.72 29.35 54.96
C GLU A 22 23.76 28.63 53.99
N LEU A 23 23.11 27.56 54.44
CA LEU A 23 22.14 26.81 53.65
C LEU A 23 20.88 27.64 53.37
N GLU A 24 20.40 28.42 54.33
CA GLU A 24 19.24 29.31 54.16
C GLU A 24 19.51 30.39 53.11
N ASN A 25 20.69 31.02 53.15
CA ASN A 25 21.12 31.98 52.14
C ASN A 25 21.18 31.34 50.75
N ARG A 26 21.73 30.13 50.66
CA ARG A 26 21.80 29.39 49.39
C ARG A 26 20.41 29.03 48.87
N LEU A 27 19.49 28.65 49.74
CA LEU A 27 18.08 28.40 49.41
C LEU A 27 17.39 29.65 48.88
N LEU A 28 17.67 30.83 49.46
CA LEU A 28 17.10 32.09 49.02
C LEU A 28 17.59 32.48 47.62
N VAL A 29 18.88 32.32 47.33
CA VAL A 29 19.46 32.53 46.00
C VAL A 29 18.86 31.58 44.96
N LEU A 30 18.74 30.28 45.28
CA LEU A 30 18.14 29.31 44.35
C LEU A 30 16.65 29.59 44.12
N ARG A 31 15.92 30.11 45.11
CA ARG A 31 14.52 30.50 44.96
C ARG A 31 14.37 31.72 44.04
N SER A 32 15.22 32.74 44.19
CA SER A 32 15.19 33.91 43.31
C SER A 32 15.57 33.55 41.88
N GLU A 33 16.58 32.69 41.70
CA GLU A 33 16.97 32.16 40.38
C GLU A 33 15.84 31.36 39.74
N LYS A 34 15.21 30.45 40.50
CA LYS A 34 14.02 29.71 40.05
C LYS A 34 12.90 30.66 39.59
N GLN A 35 12.60 31.71 40.37
CA GLN A 35 11.54 32.66 40.04
C GLN A 35 11.88 33.47 38.78
N SER A 36 13.14 33.85 38.61
CA SER A 36 13.64 34.52 37.39
C SER A 36 13.50 33.61 36.16
N LEU A 37 13.91 32.34 36.26
CA LEU A 37 13.76 31.35 35.19
C LEU A 37 12.29 31.07 34.86
N GLN A 38 11.41 30.97 35.87
CA GLN A 38 9.97 30.82 35.66
C GLN A 38 9.38 32.02 34.91
N SER A 39 9.74 33.25 35.31
CA SER A 39 9.28 34.47 34.64
C SER A 39 9.78 34.55 33.19
N SER A 40 11.03 34.14 32.95
CA SER A 40 11.61 34.05 31.61
C SER A 40 10.88 33.03 30.73
N LEU A 41 10.60 31.83 31.26
CA LEU A 41 9.85 30.79 30.57
C LEU A 41 8.40 31.20 30.26
N GLU A 42 7.74 31.93 31.17
CA GLU A 42 6.40 32.47 30.95
C GLU A 42 6.37 33.53 29.84
N ALA A 43 7.46 34.28 29.65
CA ALA A 43 7.60 35.24 28.56
C ALA A 43 7.71 34.54 27.18
N TYR A 44 8.25 33.32 27.13
CA TYR A 44 8.25 32.50 25.91
C TYR A 44 6.87 31.90 25.68
N LYS A 45 6.04 32.58 24.88
CA LYS A 45 4.84 31.94 24.31
C LYS A 45 5.29 30.87 23.33
N TYR A 46 5.17 29.60 23.70
CA TYR A 46 5.31 28.48 22.78
C TYR A 46 4.12 28.51 21.81
N PRO A 47 4.29 29.01 20.56
CA PRO A 47 3.15 29.32 19.69
C PRO A 47 2.33 28.07 19.39
N ILE A 48 3.00 26.91 19.40
CA ILE A 48 2.42 25.59 19.11
C ILE A 48 1.46 25.09 20.19
N LEU A 49 1.53 25.60 21.42
CA LEU A 49 0.59 25.25 22.50
C LEU A 49 -0.65 26.15 22.49
N THR A 50 -0.61 27.26 21.75
CA THR A 50 -1.70 28.23 21.62
C THR A 50 -2.42 28.13 20.28
N LEU A 51 -2.05 27.16 19.44
CA LEU A 51 -2.71 26.96 18.16
C LEU A 51 -4.16 26.51 18.36
N PRO A 52 -5.12 27.05 17.58
CA PRO A 52 -6.46 26.49 17.51
C PRO A 52 -6.45 25.01 17.12
N ASN A 53 -7.46 24.27 17.55
CA ASN A 53 -7.56 22.83 17.26
C ASN A 53 -7.60 22.54 15.76
N GLU A 54 -8.20 23.43 14.98
CA GLU A 54 -8.32 23.32 13.53
C GLU A 54 -6.94 23.35 12.86
N ILE A 55 -6.05 24.24 13.32
CA ILE A 55 -4.69 24.35 12.80
C ILE A 55 -3.85 23.15 13.22
N MET A 56 -4.01 22.67 14.46
CA MET A 56 -3.33 21.45 14.88
C MET A 56 -3.81 20.22 14.11
N ASN A 57 -5.10 20.12 13.80
CA ASN A 57 -5.65 19.05 12.99
C ASN A 57 -5.03 19.05 11.60
N GLU A 58 -4.94 20.21 10.97
CA GLU A 58 -4.30 20.33 9.66
C GLU A 58 -2.83 19.92 9.74
N ILE A 59 -2.08 20.42 10.74
CA ILE A 59 -0.69 20.01 10.96
C ILE A 59 -0.59 18.49 11.10
N PHE A 60 -1.47 17.86 11.89
CA PHE A 60 -1.46 16.41 12.09
C PHE A 60 -1.76 15.64 10.80
N ILE A 61 -2.71 16.10 9.99
CA ILE A 61 -3.02 15.48 8.70
C ILE A 61 -1.82 15.58 7.75
N GLN A 62 -1.15 16.74 7.72
CA GLN A 62 0.05 16.98 6.92
C GLN A 62 1.29 16.20 7.43
N THR A 63 1.23 15.58 8.61
CA THR A 63 2.30 14.67 9.07
C THR A 63 2.14 13.24 8.53
N LEU A 64 1.01 12.92 7.91
CA LEU A 64 0.80 11.60 7.33
C LEU A 64 1.50 11.49 5.98
N PRO A 65 1.95 10.29 5.58
CA PRO A 65 2.49 10.07 4.25
C PRO A 65 1.45 10.40 3.18
N ASP A 66 1.94 11.02 2.10
CA ASP A 66 1.11 11.31 0.93
C ASP A 66 0.51 10.02 0.35
N PRO A 67 -0.69 10.09 -0.23
CA PRO A 67 -1.19 9.03 -1.09
C PRO A 67 -0.15 8.65 -2.15
N PRO A 68 0.00 7.35 -2.48
CA PRO A 68 -0.93 6.27 -2.13
C PRO A 68 -0.66 5.58 -0.78
N MET A 69 0.56 5.66 -0.24
CA MET A 69 0.99 4.84 0.90
C MET A 69 0.23 5.21 2.19
N PRO A 70 -0.56 4.30 2.79
CA PRO A 70 -1.23 4.58 4.06
C PRO A 70 -0.21 4.74 5.20
N PRO A 71 -0.49 5.58 6.21
CA PRO A 71 0.36 5.69 7.39
C PRO A 71 0.40 4.34 8.11
N ARG A 72 1.60 3.96 8.55
CA ARG A 72 1.79 2.73 9.32
C ARG A 72 1.06 2.84 10.65
N LEU A 73 0.33 1.82 11.04
CA LEU A 73 -0.39 1.78 12.32
C LEU A 73 0.58 1.84 13.50
N LEU A 74 1.81 1.34 13.31
CA LEU A 74 2.89 1.33 14.29
C LEU A 74 4.15 1.99 13.69
N GLY A 75 4.95 2.63 14.55
CA GLY A 75 6.20 3.27 14.16
C GLY A 75 6.11 4.79 14.14
N ILE A 76 7.13 5.42 13.56
CA ILE A 76 7.29 6.89 13.56
C ILE A 76 6.25 7.61 12.68
N ASP A 77 5.81 6.95 11.60
CA ASP A 77 4.80 7.48 10.67
C ASP A 77 3.36 7.22 11.14
N SER A 78 3.20 6.69 12.36
CA SER A 78 1.89 6.39 12.92
C SER A 78 1.25 7.64 13.52
N PRO A 79 -0.05 7.90 13.25
CA PRO A 79 -0.78 8.97 13.95
C PRO A 79 -0.78 8.78 15.47
N ARG A 80 -0.43 7.58 15.97
CA ARG A 80 -0.30 7.29 17.39
C ARG A 80 0.84 8.03 18.06
N ILE A 81 1.90 8.42 17.34
CA ILE A 81 2.99 9.21 17.92
C ILE A 81 2.47 10.56 18.46
N LEU A 82 1.43 11.10 17.84
CA LEU A 82 0.76 12.33 18.26
C LEU A 82 0.05 12.17 19.62
N LEU A 83 -0.30 10.93 20.00
CA LEU A 83 -0.92 10.61 21.28
C LEU A 83 0.10 10.62 22.43
N GLU A 84 1.40 10.56 22.16
CA GLU A 84 2.44 10.46 23.19
C GLU A 84 2.99 11.82 23.63
N ILE A 85 2.70 12.89 22.88
CA ILE A 85 3.33 14.21 23.08
C ILE A 85 2.81 14.92 24.34
N CYS A 86 1.51 15.23 24.39
CA CYS A 86 0.88 15.85 25.56
C CYS A 86 -0.63 15.57 25.58
N SER A 87 -1.29 15.83 26.72
CA SER A 87 -2.73 15.56 26.88
C SER A 87 -3.62 16.33 25.91
N HIS A 88 -3.26 17.58 25.58
CA HIS A 88 -4.00 18.40 24.63
C HIS A 88 -3.92 17.84 23.21
N ARG A 89 -2.70 17.54 22.71
CA ARG A 89 -2.50 16.94 21.38
C ARG A 89 -3.13 15.56 21.27
N ARG A 90 -3.05 14.75 22.32
CA ARG A 90 -3.76 13.48 22.40
C ARG A 90 -5.25 13.66 22.19
N ARG A 91 -5.88 14.60 22.90
CA ARG A 91 -7.33 14.87 22.75
C ARG A 91 -7.66 15.28 21.33
N VAL A 92 -6.87 16.17 20.75
CA VAL A 92 -7.05 16.69 19.39
C VAL A 92 -6.93 15.55 18.38
N ALA A 93 -5.82 14.78 18.40
CA ALA A 93 -5.62 13.66 17.48
C ALA A 93 -6.70 12.57 17.61
N LEU A 94 -7.14 12.24 18.84
CA LEU A 94 -8.25 11.30 19.05
C LEU A 94 -9.59 11.83 18.51
N SER A 95 -9.78 13.15 18.51
CA SER A 95 -10.99 13.80 17.98
C SER A 95 -10.93 14.12 16.48
N THR A 96 -9.92 13.64 15.76
CA THR A 96 -9.70 13.95 14.34
C THR A 96 -9.85 12.69 13.49
N PRO A 97 -11.08 12.38 13.01
CA PRO A 97 -11.40 11.12 12.32
C PRO A 97 -10.51 10.84 11.10
N MET A 98 -10.09 11.88 10.36
CA MET A 98 -9.27 11.75 9.15
C MET A 98 -7.93 11.06 9.41
N LEU A 99 -7.35 11.21 10.61
CA LEU A 99 -6.09 10.54 10.98
C LEU A 99 -6.23 9.02 11.06
N TRP A 100 -7.46 8.52 11.21
CA TRP A 100 -7.75 7.11 11.45
C TRP A 100 -8.44 6.44 10.25
N CYS A 101 -8.51 7.11 9.09
CA CYS A 101 -9.17 6.60 7.89
C CYS A 101 -8.27 5.70 7.04
N ARG A 102 -6.94 5.88 7.14
CA ARG A 102 -5.96 5.11 6.37
C ARG A 102 -5.12 4.29 7.36
N LEU A 103 -5.13 2.98 7.21
CA LEU A 103 -4.55 2.03 8.14
C LEU A 103 -3.57 1.14 7.40
N GLY A 104 -2.26 1.27 7.66
CA GLY A 104 -1.25 0.41 7.07
C GLY A 104 -0.64 -0.54 8.11
N VAL A 105 -0.64 -1.84 7.86
CA VAL A 105 0.06 -2.82 8.68
C VAL A 105 1.01 -3.60 7.79
N THR A 106 2.31 -3.36 7.96
CA THR A 106 3.37 -4.09 7.25
C THR A 106 4.25 -4.77 8.28
N ILE A 107 4.28 -6.10 8.26
CA ILE A 107 5.15 -6.90 9.10
C ILE A 107 6.22 -7.52 8.20
N PRO A 108 7.51 -7.14 8.36
CA PRO A 108 8.58 -7.75 7.58
C PRO A 108 8.59 -9.27 7.79
N GLU A 109 8.83 -10.05 6.74
CA GLU A 109 8.86 -11.51 6.77
C GLU A 109 9.76 -12.06 7.89
N SER A 110 10.92 -11.43 8.08
CA SER A 110 11.89 -11.76 9.14
C SER A 110 11.29 -11.73 10.54
N ARG A 111 10.19 -10.99 10.75
CA ARG A 111 9.49 -10.83 12.03
C ARG A 111 8.14 -11.56 12.09
N CYS A 112 7.66 -12.16 11.00
CA CYS A 112 6.36 -12.84 10.97
C CYS A 112 6.23 -13.92 12.06
N LYS A 113 7.31 -14.67 12.33
CA LYS A 113 7.34 -15.70 13.39
C LYS A 113 7.09 -15.13 14.81
N CYS A 114 7.49 -13.88 15.06
CA CYS A 114 7.33 -13.23 16.36
C CYS A 114 5.91 -12.67 16.53
N TRP A 115 5.34 -12.11 15.45
CA TRP A 115 4.03 -11.47 15.45
C TRP A 115 2.86 -12.44 15.37
N ALA A 116 3.09 -13.63 14.80
CA ALA A 116 2.17 -14.76 14.91
C ALA A 116 1.76 -15.06 16.37
N ARG A 117 2.54 -14.61 17.36
CA ARG A 117 2.22 -14.80 18.78
C ARG A 117 1.13 -13.86 19.32
N ARG A 118 0.84 -12.70 18.70
CA ARG A 118 -0.16 -11.73 19.21
C ARG A 118 -0.93 -10.95 18.12
N PRO A 119 -1.60 -11.62 17.17
CA PRO A 119 -2.43 -10.96 16.16
C PRO A 119 -3.59 -10.13 16.77
N SER A 120 -4.14 -10.56 17.91
CA SER A 120 -5.31 -9.91 18.54
C SER A 120 -5.08 -8.45 18.94
N ALA A 121 -3.86 -8.07 19.33
CA ALA A 121 -3.56 -6.70 19.72
C ALA A 121 -3.58 -5.75 18.51
N LEU A 122 -3.07 -6.18 17.36
CA LEU A 122 -3.09 -5.40 16.12
C LEU A 122 -4.52 -5.22 15.61
N ILE A 123 -5.29 -6.30 15.59
CA ILE A 123 -6.70 -6.26 15.17
C ILE A 123 -7.51 -5.34 16.10
N SER A 124 -7.27 -5.39 17.41
CA SER A 124 -7.93 -4.47 18.36
C SER A 124 -7.60 -3.01 18.06
N LEU A 125 -6.35 -2.70 17.70
CA LEU A 125 -5.94 -1.35 17.31
C LEU A 125 -6.56 -0.91 15.98
N LEU A 126 -6.72 -1.82 15.03
CA LEU A 126 -7.41 -1.55 13.77
C LEU A 126 -8.89 -1.26 14.01
N HIS A 127 -9.59 -2.04 14.85
CA HIS A 127 -10.97 -1.73 15.24
C HIS A 127 -11.08 -0.38 15.94
N GLU A 128 -10.17 -0.08 16.86
CA GLU A 128 -10.17 1.19 17.57
C GLU A 128 -9.99 2.37 16.59
N SER A 129 -9.08 2.23 15.63
CA SER A 129 -8.82 3.24 14.60
C SER A 129 -10.01 3.38 13.63
N ALA A 130 -10.55 2.26 13.14
CA ALA A 130 -11.73 2.24 12.27
C ALA A 130 -12.99 2.79 12.96
N SER A 131 -13.11 2.62 14.28
CA SER A 131 -14.16 3.24 15.09
C SER A 131 -13.98 4.77 15.18
N ARG A 132 -12.75 5.24 15.42
CA ARG A 132 -12.41 6.68 15.52
C ARG A 132 -12.63 7.46 14.23
N SER A 133 -12.51 6.82 13.07
CA SER A 133 -12.80 7.47 11.78
C SER A 133 -14.30 7.72 11.54
N GLY A 134 -15.18 7.25 12.42
CA GLY A 134 -16.60 7.58 12.40
C GLY A 134 -17.32 7.01 11.18
N CYS A 135 -17.82 7.87 10.29
CA CYS A 135 -18.50 7.49 9.06
C CYS A 135 -17.63 7.69 7.81
N LEU A 136 -16.36 8.09 7.97
CA LEU A 136 -15.49 8.35 6.83
C LEU A 136 -15.11 7.06 6.10
N PRO A 137 -14.85 7.13 4.78
CA PRO A 137 -14.36 6.00 4.01
C PRO A 137 -13.00 5.53 4.52
N LEU A 138 -12.83 4.22 4.58
CA LEU A 138 -11.64 3.56 5.12
C LEU A 138 -10.72 3.08 4.00
N SER A 139 -9.43 3.04 4.30
CA SER A 139 -8.40 2.45 3.44
C SER A 139 -7.52 1.57 4.31
N LEU A 140 -7.36 0.30 3.93
CA LEU A 140 -6.56 -0.67 4.67
C LEU A 140 -5.49 -1.27 3.76
N GLU A 141 -4.26 -1.26 4.25
CA GLU A 141 -3.17 -2.08 3.72
C GLU A 141 -2.75 -3.08 4.80
N TRP A 142 -2.77 -4.35 4.44
CA TRP A 142 -2.43 -5.47 5.32
C TRP A 142 -1.42 -6.37 4.62
N ARG A 143 -0.14 -6.21 4.99
CA ARG A 143 0.99 -7.04 4.59
C ARG A 143 1.61 -7.69 5.81
N ALA A 144 0.83 -8.54 6.47
CA ALA A 144 1.21 -9.20 7.71
C ALA A 144 0.99 -10.72 7.67
N GLY A 145 0.67 -11.24 6.48
CA GLY A 145 0.29 -12.63 6.28
C GLY A 145 -1.14 -12.96 6.72
N PRO A 146 -1.53 -14.22 6.58
CA PRO A 146 -2.90 -14.68 6.81
C PRO A 146 -3.27 -14.56 8.28
N THR A 147 -4.46 -14.02 8.58
CA THR A 147 -4.92 -13.85 9.95
C THR A 147 -6.43 -13.97 10.02
N ILE A 148 -6.92 -15.04 10.66
CA ILE A 148 -8.35 -15.38 10.86
C ILE A 148 -9.20 -14.22 11.43
N ALA A 149 -8.58 -13.25 12.08
CA ALA A 149 -9.25 -12.11 12.69
C ALA A 149 -9.44 -10.90 11.76
N LEU A 150 -8.90 -10.93 10.54
CA LEU A 150 -9.08 -9.87 9.56
C LEU A 150 -10.52 -9.85 9.01
N ASP A 151 -11.16 -11.02 8.91
CA ASP A 151 -12.52 -11.15 8.39
C ASP A 151 -13.56 -10.37 9.20
N ASP A 152 -13.48 -10.41 10.54
CA ASP A 152 -14.38 -9.65 11.41
C ASP A 152 -14.20 -8.15 11.20
N LEU A 153 -12.96 -7.69 11.02
CA LEU A 153 -12.66 -6.29 10.73
C LEU A 153 -13.25 -5.87 9.38
N VAL A 154 -12.97 -6.64 8.33
CA VAL A 154 -13.41 -6.31 6.97
C VAL A 154 -14.93 -6.36 6.86
N SER A 155 -15.55 -7.41 7.39
CA SER A 155 -17.01 -7.59 7.40
C SER A 155 -17.71 -6.51 8.22
N ARG A 156 -17.18 -6.14 9.39
CA ARG A 156 -17.79 -5.12 10.26
C ARG A 156 -17.84 -3.73 9.62
N TYR A 157 -16.86 -3.40 8.79
CA TYR A 157 -16.77 -2.10 8.12
C TYR A 157 -16.97 -2.17 6.59
N HIS A 158 -17.59 -3.25 6.07
CA HIS A 158 -17.75 -3.53 4.64
C HIS A 158 -18.29 -2.35 3.82
N SER A 159 -19.25 -1.59 4.38
CA SER A 159 -19.89 -0.46 3.72
C SER A 159 -19.01 0.79 3.61
N ARG A 160 -17.90 0.84 4.34
CA ARG A 160 -17.01 2.01 4.43
C ARG A 160 -15.69 1.82 3.70
N TRP A 161 -15.33 0.60 3.32
CA TRP A 161 -14.06 0.37 2.62
C TRP A 161 -14.06 1.04 1.26
N ARG A 162 -13.06 1.89 1.05
CA ARG A 162 -12.76 2.56 -0.22
C ARG A 162 -11.58 1.89 -0.92
N VAL A 163 -10.53 1.57 -0.16
CA VAL A 163 -9.33 0.91 -0.67
C VAL A 163 -9.01 -0.27 0.23
N LEU A 164 -8.82 -1.45 -0.34
CA LEU A 164 -8.37 -2.65 0.35
C LEU A 164 -7.14 -3.19 -0.37
N ASN A 165 -6.03 -3.33 0.34
CA ASN A 165 -4.82 -4.00 -0.13
C ASN A 165 -4.43 -5.07 0.88
N LEU A 166 -4.74 -6.34 0.59
CA LEU A 166 -4.70 -7.42 1.56
C LEU A 166 -3.88 -8.59 1.06
N ASP A 167 -2.98 -9.04 1.93
CA ASP A 167 -2.44 -10.40 1.93
C ASP A 167 -3.47 -11.31 2.59
N ILE A 168 -4.10 -12.19 1.82
CA ILE A 168 -5.25 -12.99 2.26
C ILE A 168 -4.94 -14.49 2.14
N ALA A 169 -5.32 -15.27 3.15
CA ALA A 169 -5.30 -16.73 3.08
C ALA A 169 -6.49 -17.25 2.28
N GLN A 170 -6.39 -18.49 1.81
CA GLN A 170 -7.50 -19.17 1.13
C GLN A 170 -8.82 -19.13 1.93
N ASP A 171 -8.79 -19.49 3.22
CA ASP A 171 -9.99 -19.56 4.07
C ASP A 171 -10.67 -18.19 4.26
N ASP A 172 -9.91 -17.11 4.15
CA ASP A 172 -10.40 -15.74 4.36
C ASP A 172 -11.09 -15.19 3.07
N ILE A 173 -10.72 -15.70 1.88
CA ILE A 173 -11.33 -15.29 0.58
C ILE A 173 -12.82 -15.62 0.53
N GLU A 174 -13.21 -16.80 1.03
CA GLU A 174 -14.61 -17.24 1.01
C GLU A 174 -15.49 -16.34 1.89
N ARG A 175 -14.96 -15.93 3.05
CA ARG A 175 -15.68 -15.05 3.98
C ARG A 175 -15.78 -13.62 3.49
N PHE A 176 -14.72 -13.13 2.84
CA PHE A 176 -14.72 -11.81 2.22
C PHE A 176 -15.82 -11.66 1.15
N SER A 177 -16.11 -12.76 0.45
CA SER A 177 -17.06 -12.82 -0.66
C SER A 177 -18.52 -12.56 -0.27
N GLU A 178 -18.91 -12.78 0.98
CA GLU A 178 -20.32 -12.67 1.39
C GLU A 178 -20.80 -11.22 1.59
N SER A 179 -19.89 -10.27 1.76
CA SER A 179 -20.23 -8.88 2.06
C SER A 179 -20.21 -8.00 0.80
N GLY A 180 -21.27 -7.21 0.62
CA GLY A 180 -21.27 -6.15 -0.40
C GLY A 180 -20.30 -5.03 -0.01
N HIS A 181 -19.63 -4.40 -0.98
CA HIS A 181 -18.64 -3.36 -0.71
C HIS A 181 -18.98 -2.09 -1.53
N PRO A 182 -20.06 -1.37 -1.14
CA PRO A 182 -20.64 -0.31 -1.95
C PRO A 182 -19.72 0.90 -2.18
N MET A 183 -18.75 1.13 -1.30
CA MET A 183 -17.82 2.26 -1.39
C MET A 183 -16.44 1.88 -1.96
N LEU A 184 -16.23 0.61 -2.32
CA LEU A 184 -14.92 0.11 -2.72
C LEU A 184 -14.57 0.60 -4.12
N THR A 185 -13.52 1.42 -4.20
CA THR A 185 -13.00 1.97 -5.46
C THR A 185 -11.76 1.23 -5.93
N GLU A 186 -10.98 0.66 -4.99
CA GLU A 186 -9.75 -0.06 -5.30
C GLU A 186 -9.60 -1.31 -4.43
N LEU A 187 -9.23 -2.42 -5.07
CA LEU A 187 -9.02 -3.70 -4.43
C LEU A 187 -7.71 -4.32 -4.92
N TYR A 188 -6.85 -4.71 -4.00
CA TYR A 188 -5.60 -5.41 -4.26
C TYR A 188 -5.57 -6.63 -3.34
N LEU A 189 -5.52 -7.81 -3.93
CA LEU A 189 -5.50 -9.08 -3.20
C LEU A 189 -4.28 -9.89 -3.64
N MET A 190 -3.53 -10.35 -2.66
CA MET A 190 -2.42 -11.27 -2.83
C MET A 190 -2.66 -12.50 -1.98
N ASN A 191 -2.55 -13.66 -2.60
CA ASN A 191 -2.59 -14.93 -1.89
C ASN A 191 -1.22 -15.60 -1.98
N TRP A 192 -0.66 -15.92 -0.81
CA TRP A 192 0.65 -16.58 -0.68
C TRP A 192 0.53 -18.11 -0.62
N ASP A 193 -0.70 -18.62 -0.42
CA ASP A 193 -0.97 -20.05 -0.40
C ASP A 193 -1.20 -20.58 -1.82
N LYS A 194 -1.35 -21.89 -1.95
CA LYS A 194 -1.76 -22.50 -3.23
C LYS A 194 -3.08 -21.89 -3.70
N ALA A 195 -3.21 -21.73 -5.01
CA ALA A 195 -4.40 -21.14 -5.61
C ALA A 195 -5.67 -21.90 -5.13
N PRO A 196 -6.69 -21.20 -4.61
CA PRO A 196 -7.94 -21.81 -4.18
C PRO A 196 -8.63 -22.56 -5.31
N ASP A 197 -9.42 -23.57 -4.93
CA ASP A 197 -10.33 -24.24 -5.86
C ASP A 197 -11.55 -23.37 -6.21
N SER A 198 -11.92 -22.42 -5.35
CA SER A 198 -13.10 -21.58 -5.48
C SER A 198 -12.75 -20.15 -5.92
N PRO A 199 -13.42 -19.59 -6.96
CA PRO A 199 -13.18 -18.22 -7.37
C PRO A 199 -13.72 -17.23 -6.33
N LEU A 200 -13.02 -16.09 -6.19
CA LEU A 200 -13.49 -14.95 -5.40
C LEU A 200 -14.86 -14.48 -5.89
N ARG A 201 -15.77 -14.13 -4.98
CA ARG A 201 -17.08 -13.56 -5.33
C ARG A 201 -17.36 -12.30 -4.54
N LEU A 202 -16.91 -11.16 -5.03
CA LEU A 202 -17.27 -9.89 -4.40
C LEU A 202 -18.77 -9.65 -4.63
N GLY A 203 -19.47 -9.30 -3.55
CA GLY A 203 -20.83 -8.80 -3.65
C GLY A 203 -20.91 -7.47 -4.42
N HIS A 204 -21.95 -6.69 -4.13
CA HIS A 204 -22.18 -5.43 -4.84
C HIS A 204 -21.03 -4.41 -4.68
N THR A 205 -20.31 -4.13 -5.78
CA THR A 205 -19.14 -3.24 -5.86
C THR A 205 -19.30 -2.21 -7.01
N PRO A 206 -20.32 -1.34 -6.95
CA PRO A 206 -20.77 -0.54 -8.10
C PRO A 206 -19.79 0.54 -8.54
N ILE A 207 -18.85 0.93 -7.68
CA ILE A 207 -17.89 2.01 -7.95
C ILE A 207 -16.44 1.51 -8.04
N LEU A 208 -16.22 0.20 -8.14
CA LEU A 208 -14.89 -0.37 -8.25
C LEU A 208 -14.24 0.02 -9.58
N ARG A 209 -13.08 0.68 -9.51
CA ARG A 209 -12.33 1.19 -10.66
C ARG A 209 -10.99 0.50 -10.86
N SER A 210 -10.38 0.01 -9.78
CA SER A 210 -9.07 -0.63 -9.80
C SER A 210 -9.14 -2.00 -9.11
N ALA A 211 -8.62 -3.03 -9.76
CA ALA A 211 -8.50 -4.36 -9.18
C ALA A 211 -7.11 -4.93 -9.48
N ALA A 212 -6.49 -5.53 -8.46
CA ALA A 212 -5.27 -6.31 -8.60
C ALA A 212 -5.40 -7.67 -7.92
N PHE A 213 -4.95 -8.71 -8.61
CA PHE A 213 -5.03 -10.10 -8.17
C PHE A 213 -3.68 -10.77 -8.37
N TRP A 214 -3.11 -11.35 -7.32
CA TRP A 214 -1.93 -12.21 -7.41
C TRP A 214 -2.23 -13.58 -6.80
N SER A 215 -2.23 -14.60 -7.65
CA SER A 215 -2.55 -15.98 -7.27
C SER A 215 -3.95 -16.12 -6.64
N ILE A 216 -4.87 -15.23 -7.07
CA ILE A 216 -6.28 -15.24 -6.70
C ILE A 216 -7.10 -15.76 -7.89
N PRO A 217 -7.86 -16.86 -7.75
CA PRO A 217 -8.79 -17.31 -8.78
C PRO A 217 -9.98 -16.35 -8.85
N PHE A 218 -10.36 -15.99 -10.07
CA PHE A 218 -11.53 -15.17 -10.35
C PHE A 218 -12.21 -15.62 -11.64
N ASP A 219 -13.46 -15.19 -11.81
CA ASP A 219 -14.28 -15.44 -13.00
C ASP A 219 -15.11 -14.19 -13.36
N ALA A 220 -15.96 -14.30 -14.38
CA ALA A 220 -16.84 -13.21 -14.81
C ALA A 220 -17.86 -12.76 -13.74
N SER A 221 -18.10 -13.57 -12.71
CA SER A 221 -18.99 -13.28 -11.59
C SER A 221 -18.28 -12.68 -10.38
N THR A 222 -16.94 -12.67 -10.37
CA THR A 222 -16.16 -12.18 -9.23
C THR A 222 -16.45 -10.74 -8.86
N LEU A 223 -16.70 -9.84 -9.82
CA LEU A 223 -17.00 -8.43 -9.56
C LEU A 223 -17.74 -7.78 -10.72
N SER A 224 -18.16 -6.52 -10.54
CA SER A 224 -18.75 -5.72 -11.61
C SER A 224 -17.67 -5.24 -12.59
N TRP A 225 -17.30 -6.09 -13.55
CA TRP A 225 -16.21 -5.81 -14.49
C TRP A 225 -16.46 -4.56 -15.36
N MET A 226 -17.72 -4.20 -15.60
CA MET A 226 -18.10 -3.05 -16.44
C MET A 226 -17.63 -1.70 -15.88
N SER A 227 -17.48 -1.55 -14.56
CA SER A 227 -17.01 -0.29 -13.96
C SER A 227 -15.49 -0.17 -13.90
N LEU A 228 -14.79 -1.27 -14.13
CA LEU A 228 -13.35 -1.39 -13.94
C LEU A 228 -12.59 -0.64 -15.05
N THR A 229 -11.64 0.20 -14.64
CA THR A 229 -10.78 0.96 -15.54
C THR A 229 -9.32 0.52 -15.48
N ARG A 230 -8.90 -0.10 -14.37
CA ARG A 230 -7.55 -0.60 -14.13
C ARG A 230 -7.61 -2.05 -13.64
N LEU A 231 -6.86 -2.93 -14.30
CA LEU A 231 -6.74 -4.34 -13.94
C LEU A 231 -5.26 -4.74 -13.91
N ASN A 232 -4.85 -5.41 -12.83
CA ASN A 232 -3.52 -6.00 -12.71
C ASN A 232 -3.66 -7.45 -12.26
N VAL A 233 -3.31 -8.41 -13.11
CA VAL A 233 -3.40 -9.83 -12.77
C VAL A 233 -2.02 -10.44 -12.82
N ARG A 234 -1.66 -11.19 -11.79
CA ARG A 234 -0.43 -11.97 -11.70
C ARG A 234 -0.72 -13.42 -11.37
N ASP A 235 0.15 -14.29 -11.85
CA ASP A 235 0.10 -15.73 -11.68
C ASP A 235 -1.23 -16.37 -12.15
N ALA A 236 -1.73 -15.93 -13.30
CA ALA A 236 -2.99 -16.44 -13.84
C ALA A 236 -2.83 -17.08 -15.22
N SER A 237 -3.66 -18.08 -15.50
CA SER A 237 -3.78 -18.68 -16.83
C SER A 237 -4.71 -17.82 -17.68
N LEU A 238 -4.27 -17.43 -18.88
CA LEU A 238 -4.99 -16.44 -19.69
C LEU A 238 -6.44 -16.90 -20.00
N ILE A 239 -6.68 -18.21 -20.15
CA ILE A 239 -8.02 -18.78 -20.37
C ILE A 239 -9.03 -18.44 -19.26
N HIS A 240 -8.57 -18.27 -18.01
CA HIS A 240 -9.42 -17.90 -16.88
C HIS A 240 -9.65 -16.39 -16.82
N ILE A 241 -8.74 -15.60 -17.39
CA ILE A 241 -8.82 -14.14 -17.40
C ILE A 241 -9.74 -13.63 -18.51
N VAL A 242 -9.84 -14.36 -19.64
CA VAL A 242 -10.63 -13.92 -20.81
C VAL A 242 -12.06 -13.50 -20.45
N PRO A 243 -12.86 -14.31 -19.73
CA PRO A 243 -14.25 -13.93 -19.45
C PRO A 243 -14.36 -12.61 -18.68
N ALA A 244 -13.38 -12.33 -17.82
CA ALA A 244 -13.29 -11.07 -17.09
C ALA A 244 -12.93 -9.90 -18.01
N LEU A 245 -11.98 -10.10 -18.94
CA LEU A 245 -11.61 -9.08 -19.93
C LEU A 245 -12.77 -8.74 -20.87
N GLU A 246 -13.49 -9.74 -21.35
CA GLU A 246 -14.67 -9.54 -22.21
C GLU A 246 -15.79 -8.76 -21.49
N ALA A 247 -15.96 -8.98 -20.18
CA ALA A 247 -16.90 -8.24 -19.35
C ALA A 247 -16.41 -6.81 -19.01
N ALA A 248 -15.10 -6.55 -19.06
CA ALA A 248 -14.45 -5.28 -18.68
C ALA A 248 -14.34 -4.30 -19.87
N CYS A 249 -15.46 -3.96 -20.50
CA CYS A 249 -15.47 -3.04 -21.66
C CYS A 249 -15.01 -1.60 -21.33
N GLY A 250 -14.98 -1.24 -20.05
CA GLY A 250 -14.50 0.05 -19.53
C GLY A 250 -12.99 0.12 -19.28
N LEU A 251 -12.26 -0.99 -19.49
CA LEU A 251 -10.86 -1.11 -19.11
C LEU A 251 -9.96 -0.17 -19.94
N VAL A 252 -9.16 0.64 -19.25
CA VAL A 252 -8.22 1.61 -19.84
C VAL A 252 -6.78 1.15 -19.67
N HIS A 253 -6.48 0.55 -18.51
CA HIS A 253 -5.16 0.05 -18.14
C HIS A 253 -5.23 -1.41 -17.76
N CYS A 254 -4.39 -2.24 -18.36
CA CYS A 254 -4.31 -3.67 -18.08
C CYS A 254 -2.85 -4.10 -17.94
N ARG A 255 -2.54 -4.81 -16.86
CA ARG A 255 -1.28 -5.53 -16.67
C ARG A 255 -1.59 -6.99 -16.43
N LEU A 256 -0.97 -7.87 -17.21
CA LEU A 256 -1.15 -9.31 -17.12
C LEU A 256 0.22 -9.98 -17.02
N SER A 257 0.46 -10.68 -15.92
CA SER A 257 1.52 -11.69 -15.80
C SER A 257 0.85 -13.06 -15.92
N VAL A 258 1.13 -13.78 -17.01
CA VAL A 258 0.44 -15.03 -17.33
C VAL A 258 1.39 -16.21 -17.41
N ARG A 259 0.93 -17.35 -16.88
CA ARG A 259 1.64 -18.64 -16.95
C ARG A 259 1.45 -19.33 -18.30
N THR A 260 0.22 -19.29 -18.82
CA THR A 260 -0.19 -20.04 -20.00
C THR A 260 -0.97 -19.16 -20.97
N GLY A 261 -0.81 -19.47 -22.27
CA GLY A 261 -1.42 -18.72 -23.37
C GLY A 261 -2.84 -19.16 -23.65
N LEU A 262 -3.38 -18.66 -24.76
CA LEU A 262 -4.69 -19.07 -25.27
C LEU A 262 -4.54 -20.13 -26.37
N PRO A 263 -5.54 -21.01 -26.56
CA PRO A 263 -5.62 -21.87 -27.73
C PRO A 263 -5.55 -21.03 -29.03
N ILE A 264 -4.94 -21.59 -30.08
CA ILE A 264 -4.78 -20.91 -31.39
C ILE A 264 -6.13 -20.44 -31.96
N ASP A 265 -7.19 -21.23 -31.74
CA ASP A 265 -8.53 -20.97 -32.28
C ASP A 265 -9.41 -20.15 -31.33
N HIS A 266 -8.83 -19.49 -30.32
CA HIS A 266 -9.59 -18.66 -29.39
C HIS A 266 -10.24 -17.46 -30.12
N PRO A 267 -11.51 -17.13 -29.83
CA PRO A 267 -12.16 -15.98 -30.44
C PRO A 267 -11.43 -14.65 -30.12
N PRO A 268 -11.56 -13.63 -30.99
CA PRO A 268 -10.92 -12.34 -30.72
C PRO A 268 -11.46 -11.66 -29.46
N ILE A 269 -10.56 -11.17 -28.63
CA ILE A 269 -10.83 -10.41 -27.40
C ILE A 269 -10.72 -8.93 -27.75
N THR A 270 -11.84 -8.22 -27.71
CA THR A 270 -11.89 -6.79 -28.05
C THR A 270 -12.01 -5.95 -26.78
N LEU A 271 -11.03 -5.07 -26.55
CA LEU A 271 -11.06 -4.10 -25.43
C LEU A 271 -11.06 -2.68 -26.02
N PRO A 272 -12.26 -2.09 -26.25
CA PRO A 272 -12.41 -0.92 -27.11
C PRO A 272 -11.91 0.38 -26.48
N ARG A 273 -11.59 0.39 -25.19
CA ARG A 273 -11.11 1.57 -24.44
C ARG A 273 -9.72 1.38 -23.86
N LEU A 274 -9.07 0.25 -24.13
CA LEU A 274 -7.76 -0.04 -23.56
C LEU A 274 -6.72 0.87 -24.21
N GLU A 275 -6.08 1.70 -23.40
CA GLU A 275 -5.04 2.63 -23.83
C GLU A 275 -3.65 2.12 -23.48
N THR A 276 -3.52 1.35 -22.39
CA THR A 276 -2.27 0.71 -22.03
C THR A 276 -2.40 -0.75 -21.69
N LEU A 277 -1.49 -1.55 -22.25
CA LEU A 277 -1.33 -2.98 -21.98
C LEU A 277 0.11 -3.28 -21.54
N ILE A 278 0.27 -4.01 -20.44
CA ILE A 278 1.55 -4.55 -19.99
C ILE A 278 1.41 -6.07 -19.95
N LEU A 279 2.27 -6.79 -20.66
CA LEU A 279 2.33 -8.24 -20.68
C LEU A 279 3.68 -8.70 -20.13
N GLU A 280 3.60 -9.55 -19.10
CA GLU A 280 4.73 -10.10 -18.36
C GLU A 280 4.63 -11.62 -18.37
N ALA A 281 5.78 -12.28 -18.44
CA ALA A 281 5.86 -13.72 -18.47
C ALA A 281 6.26 -14.21 -17.09
N GLU A 282 5.42 -15.05 -16.47
CA GLU A 282 5.77 -15.63 -15.18
C GLU A 282 6.51 -16.94 -15.41
N GLN A 283 7.76 -17.02 -14.95
CA GLN A 283 8.49 -18.29 -14.96
C GLN A 283 7.81 -19.25 -13.98
N SER A 284 7.25 -20.34 -14.50
CA SER A 284 6.74 -21.41 -13.64
C SER A 284 7.91 -22.22 -13.07
N ASP A 285 7.86 -22.48 -11.76
CA ASP A 285 8.78 -23.43 -11.10
C ASP A 285 8.68 -24.85 -11.69
N ASP A 286 7.56 -25.17 -12.35
CA ASP A 286 7.24 -26.50 -12.91
C ASP A 286 7.97 -26.85 -14.22
N GLY A 287 8.93 -26.02 -14.65
CA GLY A 287 9.85 -26.32 -15.75
C GLY A 287 9.59 -25.59 -17.06
N PRO A 288 10.54 -25.66 -18.02
CA PRO A 288 10.59 -24.79 -19.20
C PRO A 288 9.69 -25.19 -20.38
N ASP A 289 8.85 -26.22 -20.27
CA ASP A 289 8.36 -26.94 -21.46
C ASP A 289 7.05 -26.41 -22.08
N GLU A 290 6.33 -25.47 -21.45
CA GLU A 290 5.06 -24.94 -21.99
C GLU A 290 4.95 -23.42 -21.88
N TRP A 291 5.90 -22.69 -22.48
CA TRP A 291 5.78 -21.24 -22.61
C TRP A 291 4.50 -20.88 -23.37
N PRO A 292 3.84 -19.76 -23.02
CA PRO A 292 2.55 -19.37 -23.56
C PRO A 292 2.66 -18.91 -25.03
N LEU A 293 2.78 -19.86 -25.95
CA LEU A 293 2.74 -19.62 -27.39
C LEU A 293 1.39 -19.01 -27.76
N ASN A 294 1.40 -17.86 -28.45
CA ASN A 294 0.24 -17.20 -29.09
C ASN A 294 -0.71 -16.36 -28.21
N SER A 295 -0.31 -15.95 -27.00
CA SER A 295 -1.18 -15.14 -26.12
C SER A 295 -1.64 -13.79 -26.71
N PHE A 296 -0.97 -13.31 -27.75
CA PHE A 296 -1.16 -11.97 -28.30
C PHE A 296 -2.14 -11.89 -29.47
N ASP A 297 -2.35 -13.00 -30.18
CA ASP A 297 -3.16 -13.06 -31.39
C ASP A 297 -4.66 -12.80 -31.23
N PRO A 298 -5.32 -13.15 -30.11
CA PRO A 298 -6.75 -12.89 -29.99
C PRO A 298 -7.04 -11.40 -29.71
N PHE A 299 -6.08 -10.60 -29.26
CA PHE A 299 -6.35 -9.22 -28.89
C PHE A 299 -6.61 -8.30 -30.09
N ILE A 300 -7.71 -7.53 -30.00
CA ILE A 300 -8.09 -6.41 -30.87
C ILE A 300 -8.26 -5.17 -30.00
N LEU A 301 -7.30 -4.25 -30.06
CA LEU A 301 -7.16 -3.14 -29.11
C LEU A 301 -7.09 -1.79 -29.84
N PRO A 302 -8.22 -1.29 -30.38
CA PRO A 302 -8.23 -0.16 -31.32
C PRO A 302 -7.72 1.16 -30.73
N THR A 303 -7.87 1.35 -29.42
CA THR A 303 -7.44 2.57 -28.71
C THR A 303 -6.06 2.45 -28.08
N LEU A 304 -5.34 1.35 -28.31
CA LEU A 304 -4.07 1.10 -27.63
C LEU A 304 -3.02 2.13 -28.05
N ARG A 305 -2.42 2.80 -27.07
CA ARG A 305 -1.37 3.80 -27.25
C ARG A 305 -0.05 3.35 -26.66
N ARG A 306 -0.09 2.60 -25.57
CA ARG A 306 1.10 2.18 -24.84
C ARG A 306 1.10 0.67 -24.70
N ILE A 307 2.23 0.07 -25.01
CA ILE A 307 2.39 -1.36 -24.80
C ILE A 307 3.78 -1.67 -24.25
N ARG A 308 3.81 -2.50 -23.21
CA ARG A 308 5.02 -3.15 -22.71
C ARG A 308 4.85 -4.65 -22.87
N VAL A 309 5.86 -5.31 -23.43
CA VAL A 309 5.90 -6.77 -23.53
C VAL A 309 7.25 -7.25 -23.02
N GLU A 310 7.22 -8.23 -22.14
CA GLU A 310 8.37 -9.04 -21.73
C GLU A 310 8.47 -10.23 -22.69
N VAL A 311 9.47 -10.22 -23.57
CA VAL A 311 9.26 -10.70 -24.94
C VAL A 311 9.53 -12.18 -25.16
N ASP A 312 10.38 -12.80 -24.35
CA ASP A 312 10.87 -14.15 -24.63
C ASP A 312 9.74 -15.20 -24.67
N ALA A 313 8.61 -14.94 -24.00
CA ALA A 313 7.45 -15.83 -23.99
C ALA A 313 6.44 -15.61 -25.14
N PHE A 314 6.10 -14.35 -25.39
CA PHE A 314 4.83 -14.02 -26.08
C PHE A 314 4.94 -13.85 -27.58
N LEU A 315 6.14 -13.52 -28.05
CA LEU A 315 6.32 -13.03 -29.41
C LEU A 315 7.18 -13.98 -30.27
N LEU A 316 7.67 -15.09 -29.71
CA LEU A 316 8.37 -16.10 -30.48
C LEU A 316 7.44 -16.86 -31.46
N PRO A 317 7.97 -17.37 -32.59
CA PRO A 317 9.36 -17.26 -33.04
C PRO A 317 9.72 -15.94 -33.73
N ASP A 318 8.76 -15.17 -34.26
CA ASP A 318 8.99 -13.90 -34.96
C ASP A 318 8.30 -12.72 -34.26
N PRO A 319 9.00 -12.03 -33.35
CA PRO A 319 8.37 -11.02 -32.51
C PRO A 319 7.99 -9.76 -33.25
N ILE A 320 8.78 -9.39 -34.27
CA ILE A 320 8.55 -8.19 -35.05
C ILE A 320 7.31 -8.39 -35.94
N GLN A 321 7.23 -9.54 -36.61
CA GLN A 321 6.08 -9.85 -37.47
C GLN A 321 4.79 -9.94 -36.66
N ARG A 322 4.81 -10.57 -35.48
CA ARG A 322 3.63 -10.64 -34.59
C ARG A 322 3.16 -9.27 -34.12
N LEU A 323 4.09 -8.39 -33.71
CA LEU A 323 3.75 -7.02 -33.34
C LEU A 323 3.17 -6.23 -34.53
N GLN A 324 3.75 -6.37 -35.73
CA GLN A 324 3.22 -5.78 -36.95
C GLN A 324 1.81 -6.25 -37.27
N MET A 325 1.57 -7.57 -37.18
CA MET A 325 0.24 -8.16 -37.40
C MET A 325 -0.76 -7.66 -36.37
N PHE A 326 -0.37 -7.58 -35.10
CA PHE A 326 -1.22 -7.06 -34.04
C PHE A 326 -1.59 -5.59 -34.25
N VAL A 327 -0.62 -4.72 -34.54
CA VAL A 327 -0.88 -3.28 -34.78
C VAL A 327 -1.80 -3.11 -35.98
N LYS A 328 -1.55 -3.87 -37.06
CA LYS A 328 -2.39 -3.86 -38.26
C LYS A 328 -3.81 -4.36 -37.96
N ARG A 329 -3.95 -5.45 -37.20
CA ARG A 329 -5.25 -6.06 -36.83
C ARG A 329 -6.06 -5.17 -35.89
N SER A 330 -5.38 -4.52 -34.94
CA SER A 330 -6.02 -3.62 -33.99
C SER A 330 -6.29 -2.24 -34.58
N GLU A 331 -5.63 -1.87 -35.69
CA GLU A 331 -5.69 -0.53 -36.28
C GLU A 331 -5.32 0.59 -35.28
N CYS A 332 -4.46 0.27 -34.31
CA CYS A 332 -4.08 1.18 -33.24
C CYS A 332 -2.88 2.06 -33.61
N GLN A 333 -2.73 3.19 -32.89
CA GLN A 333 -1.61 4.12 -33.08
C GLN A 333 -0.75 4.14 -31.82
N LEU A 334 0.30 3.31 -31.80
CA LEU A 334 1.19 3.23 -30.64
C LEU A 334 2.02 4.52 -30.48
N GLU A 335 1.91 5.13 -29.32
CA GLU A 335 2.74 6.22 -28.85
C GLU A 335 4.02 5.68 -28.20
N ILE A 336 3.90 4.62 -27.37
CA ILE A 336 5.00 4.03 -26.62
C ILE A 336 5.02 2.51 -26.82
N LEU A 337 6.16 1.99 -27.26
CA LEU A 337 6.46 0.56 -27.33
C LEU A 337 7.68 0.29 -26.46
N ALA A 338 7.48 -0.44 -25.37
CA ALA A 338 8.55 -0.85 -24.47
C ALA A 338 8.78 -2.36 -24.61
N LEU A 339 10.01 -2.74 -24.91
CA LEU A 339 10.38 -4.13 -25.15
C LEU A 339 11.56 -4.50 -24.26
N GLU A 340 11.38 -5.59 -23.51
CA GLU A 340 12.43 -6.23 -22.73
C GLU A 340 12.94 -7.41 -23.56
N LEU A 341 14.05 -7.17 -24.28
CA LEU A 341 14.53 -8.01 -25.36
C LEU A 341 16.04 -8.20 -25.28
N THR A 342 16.48 -9.45 -25.34
CA THR A 342 17.89 -9.82 -25.42
C THR A 342 18.42 -9.65 -26.85
N GLU A 343 17.66 -10.02 -27.88
CA GLU A 343 18.19 -10.17 -29.26
C GLU A 343 17.54 -9.33 -30.37
N VAL A 344 16.49 -8.55 -30.11
CA VAL A 344 15.81 -7.81 -31.20
C VAL A 344 16.45 -6.45 -31.46
N ASP A 345 16.75 -6.20 -32.74
CA ASP A 345 17.19 -4.89 -33.21
C ASP A 345 16.03 -3.89 -33.15
N VAL A 346 16.16 -2.92 -32.23
CA VAL A 346 15.23 -1.80 -32.05
C VAL A 346 14.93 -1.08 -33.36
N SER A 347 15.89 -1.03 -34.30
CA SER A 347 15.69 -0.39 -35.61
C SER A 347 14.52 -0.99 -36.40
N SER A 348 14.25 -2.29 -36.23
CA SER A 348 13.21 -3.02 -36.95
C SER A 348 11.79 -2.71 -36.47
N VAL A 349 11.64 -2.18 -35.26
CA VAL A 349 10.35 -1.84 -34.64
C VAL A 349 10.11 -0.33 -34.53
N LYS A 350 11.07 0.52 -34.94
CA LYS A 350 10.94 1.99 -34.88
C LYS A 350 9.72 2.54 -35.62
N ASN A 351 9.24 1.85 -36.65
CA ASN A 351 8.08 2.27 -37.43
C ASN A 351 6.74 1.94 -36.75
N LEU A 352 6.75 1.13 -35.68
CA LEU A 352 5.53 0.69 -35.00
C LEU A 352 5.01 1.70 -33.99
N ALA A 353 5.87 2.53 -33.41
CA ALA A 353 5.50 3.48 -32.37
C ALA A 353 6.31 4.78 -32.45
N ARG A 354 5.77 5.87 -31.89
CA ARG A 354 6.48 7.16 -31.83
C ARG A 354 7.73 7.10 -30.95
N LYS A 355 7.65 6.41 -29.82
CA LYS A 355 8.74 6.19 -28.87
C LYS A 355 8.91 4.69 -28.69
N VAL A 356 10.10 4.19 -29.02
CA VAL A 356 10.49 2.80 -28.73
C VAL A 356 11.56 2.83 -27.65
N THR A 357 11.28 2.18 -26.53
CA THR A 357 12.21 2.07 -25.40
C THR A 357 12.64 0.63 -25.25
N ARG A 358 13.95 0.39 -25.23
CA ARG A 358 14.51 -0.90 -24.80
C ARG A 358 14.60 -0.89 -23.28
N ILE A 359 14.11 -1.94 -22.64
CA ILE A 359 14.28 -2.17 -21.21
C ILE A 359 15.43 -3.17 -21.07
N ASP A 360 16.53 -2.72 -20.47
CA ASP A 360 17.67 -3.58 -20.19
C ASP A 360 17.45 -4.25 -18.82
N SER A 361 17.22 -5.56 -18.83
CA SER A 361 16.99 -6.39 -17.64
C SER A 361 18.14 -6.34 -16.61
N ASP A 362 19.36 -6.04 -17.08
CA ASP A 362 20.58 -6.03 -16.27
C ASP A 362 20.85 -4.72 -15.52
N SER A 363 19.98 -3.70 -15.67
CA SER A 363 20.18 -2.40 -14.99
C SER A 363 19.87 -2.50 -13.48
N PRO A 364 20.88 -2.49 -12.57
CA PRO A 364 20.68 -2.76 -11.14
C PRO A 364 19.94 -1.62 -10.38
N GLY A 365 19.59 -0.54 -11.08
CA GLY A 365 18.83 0.60 -10.53
C GLY A 365 17.34 0.59 -10.88
N VAL A 366 16.89 -0.33 -11.74
CA VAL A 366 15.47 -0.59 -12.06
C VAL A 366 15.12 -2.06 -11.77
N SER A 367 16.01 -2.77 -11.06
CA SER A 367 15.63 -3.95 -10.29
C SER A 367 14.68 -3.48 -9.18
N LEU A 368 13.42 -3.32 -9.60
CA LEU A 368 12.26 -3.24 -8.75
C LEU A 368 12.34 -4.48 -7.88
N ASP A 369 12.75 -4.28 -6.63
CA ASP A 369 12.65 -5.28 -5.58
C ASP A 369 11.20 -5.78 -5.60
N LEU A 370 10.96 -6.90 -6.29
CA LEU A 370 9.62 -7.41 -6.67
C LEU A 370 8.74 -7.65 -5.44
N ALA A 371 9.37 -7.74 -4.26
CA ALA A 371 8.75 -7.88 -2.96
C ALA A 371 8.34 -6.55 -2.30
N ASN A 372 8.89 -5.38 -2.69
CA ASN A 372 8.83 -4.17 -1.86
C ASN A 372 8.13 -2.92 -2.43
N PHE A 373 7.94 -2.72 -3.74
CA PHE A 373 7.22 -1.54 -4.28
C PHE A 373 6.66 -1.88 -5.68
N ASP A 374 5.47 -1.53 -6.14
CA ASP A 374 4.40 -0.67 -5.64
C ASP A 374 3.12 -1.22 -6.30
N TRP A 375 2.16 -1.71 -5.51
CA TRP A 375 0.87 -2.19 -6.04
C TRP A 375 0.07 -1.06 -6.67
N THR A 376 0.47 0.19 -6.42
CA THR A 376 0.00 1.32 -7.18
C THR A 376 0.67 1.28 -8.54
N LEU A 377 -0.07 0.63 -9.45
CA LEU A 377 -0.22 0.93 -10.87
C LEU A 377 0.40 2.29 -11.31
N ASP A 378 0.23 3.34 -10.51
CA ASP A 378 0.63 4.73 -10.72
C ASP A 378 2.12 4.96 -11.07
N SER A 379 3.09 4.19 -10.54
CA SER A 379 4.52 4.49 -10.80
C SER A 379 4.94 4.39 -12.28
N TRP A 380 4.23 3.57 -13.07
CA TRP A 380 4.43 3.47 -14.52
C TRP A 380 3.39 4.28 -15.32
N TRP A 381 2.21 4.57 -14.75
CA TRP A 381 1.21 5.39 -15.44
C TRP A 381 1.56 6.88 -15.43
N ASP A 382 2.21 7.35 -14.36
CA ASP A 382 2.50 8.76 -14.15
C ASP A 382 3.93 9.15 -14.59
N ALA A 383 4.80 8.18 -14.88
CA ALA A 383 6.15 8.42 -15.38
C ALA A 383 6.16 8.72 -16.89
N GLN A 384 6.53 9.97 -17.20
CA GLN A 384 6.53 10.67 -18.49
C GLN A 384 7.43 10.09 -19.59
#